data_AF-A0A927JIX7-F1
#
_entry.id   AF-A0A927JIX7-F1
#
_cell.length_a   1.000
_cell.length_b   1.000
_cell.length_c   1.000
_cell.angle_alpha   90.00
_cell.angle_beta   90.00
_cell.angle_gamma   90.00
#
_symmetry.space_group_name_H-M   'P 1'
#
loop_
_entity.id
_entity.type
_entity.pdbx_description
1 polymer ?
#
loop_
_entity_poly.entity_id
_entity_poly.type
_entity_poly.pdbx_seq_one_letter_code
_entity_poly.pdbx_strand_id
1 'polypeptide(L)'
;MSHIFDLGGAPANEECAQLGQTIDFDVANTLEVMTYKLAIIARHGMPPEGCKLIVHNNRHDFGCYRTLALRVEDEDSEAVAAYAQAVEEGLGSWIEAGFTPPVGYAGKVATIERAEHAELVIGALLTTRPGPDGTFPVADFAILHGNLAAAFPEQAEAARQRLTAA
;
A
#
# COMPACT_ATOMS: atom_id res chain seq x y z
N MET A 1 -6.87 -24.55 -6.59
CA MET A 1 -5.38 -24.63 -6.47
C MET A 1 -4.87 -23.25 -6.04
N SER A 2 -3.73 -23.15 -5.32
CA SER A 2 -3.21 -21.82 -5.01
C SER A 2 -2.62 -21.16 -6.27
N HIS A 3 -3.01 -19.91 -6.53
CA HIS A 3 -2.51 -19.10 -7.64
C HIS A 3 -2.19 -17.68 -7.16
N ILE A 4 -1.44 -16.96 -8.00
CA ILE A 4 -0.94 -15.63 -7.69
C ILE A 4 -1.35 -14.65 -8.79
N PHE A 5 -1.89 -13.51 -8.40
CA PHE A 5 -2.04 -12.32 -9.23
C PHE A 5 -0.93 -11.32 -8.86
N ASP A 6 -0.12 -10.92 -9.84
CA ASP A 6 0.89 -9.88 -9.64
C ASP A 6 0.23 -8.50 -9.82
N LEU A 7 0.38 -7.62 -8.83
CA LEU A 7 -0.19 -6.28 -8.79
C LEU A 7 0.83 -5.18 -9.17
N GLY A 8 2.10 -5.56 -9.37
CA GLY A 8 3.20 -4.65 -9.67
C GLY A 8 4.03 -4.21 -8.46
N GLY A 9 5.09 -3.42 -8.72
CA GLY A 9 6.00 -2.92 -7.68
C GLY A 9 5.53 -1.66 -6.96
N ALA A 10 4.66 -0.89 -7.61
CA ALA A 10 4.09 0.40 -7.18
C ALA A 10 2.82 0.66 -8.02
N PRO A 11 2.01 1.70 -7.71
CA PRO A 11 0.90 2.11 -8.56
C PRO A 11 1.33 2.42 -10.01
N ALA A 12 0.44 2.15 -10.97
CA ALA A 12 0.78 2.05 -12.38
C ALA A 12 1.32 3.35 -13.02
N ASN A 13 0.94 4.52 -12.50
CA ASN A 13 1.33 5.82 -13.05
C ASN A 13 2.40 6.54 -12.22
N GLU A 14 3.05 5.85 -11.28
CA GLU A 14 4.04 6.43 -10.37
C GLU A 14 5.46 6.06 -10.80
N GLU A 15 6.42 6.95 -10.53
CA GLU A 15 7.83 6.58 -10.61
C GLU A 15 8.14 5.49 -9.57
N CYS A 16 8.94 4.50 -9.95
CA CYS A 16 9.31 3.40 -9.07
C CYS A 16 10.74 2.89 -9.32
N ALA A 17 11.27 2.14 -8.36
CA ALA A 17 12.63 1.62 -8.43
C ALA A 17 12.84 0.76 -9.67
N GLN A 18 13.92 1.02 -10.41
CA GLN A 18 14.25 0.33 -11.65
C GLN A 18 15.49 -0.54 -11.45
N LEU A 19 15.34 -1.86 -11.66
CA LEU A 19 16.42 -2.82 -11.51
C LEU A 19 17.57 -2.48 -12.48
N GLY A 20 18.80 -2.40 -11.96
CA GLY A 20 19.99 -2.02 -12.73
C GLY A 20 20.14 -0.52 -13.01
N GLN A 21 19.20 0.32 -12.55
CA GLN A 21 19.29 1.78 -12.70
C GLN A 21 19.28 2.52 -11.36
N THR A 22 18.37 2.17 -10.45
CA THR A 22 18.24 2.80 -9.14
C THR A 22 19.40 2.38 -8.23
N ILE A 23 20.11 3.35 -7.67
CA ILE A 23 21.09 3.10 -6.60
C ILE A 23 20.33 2.64 -5.36
N ASP A 24 20.85 1.62 -4.68
CA ASP A 24 20.20 0.97 -3.54
C ASP A 24 18.80 0.42 -3.86
N PHE A 25 18.63 -0.08 -5.10
CA PHE A 25 17.39 -0.65 -5.63
C PHE A 25 16.66 -1.58 -4.64
N ASP A 26 17.38 -2.49 -3.98
CA ASP A 26 16.77 -3.49 -3.08
C ASP A 26 16.00 -2.83 -1.93
N VAL A 27 16.53 -1.74 -1.38
CA VAL A 27 15.91 -0.96 -0.31
C VAL A 27 14.69 -0.21 -0.84
N ALA A 28 14.85 0.51 -1.95
CA ALA A 28 13.77 1.29 -2.57
C ALA A 28 12.59 0.41 -2.99
N ASN A 29 12.85 -0.66 -3.75
CA ASN A 29 11.82 -1.57 -4.24
C ASN A 29 11.12 -2.32 -3.09
N THR A 30 11.83 -2.70 -2.04
CA THR A 30 11.19 -3.31 -0.86
C THR A 30 10.26 -2.33 -0.16
N LEU A 31 10.68 -1.07 0.03
CA LEU A 31 9.84 -0.06 0.66
C LEU A 31 8.61 0.27 -0.17
N GLU A 32 8.75 0.40 -1.49
CA GLU A 32 7.64 0.64 -2.42
C GLU A 32 6.59 -0.47 -2.34
N VAL A 33 7.01 -1.74 -2.48
CA VAL A 33 6.08 -2.89 -2.42
C VAL A 33 5.39 -2.97 -1.05
N MET A 34 6.13 -2.73 0.03
CA MET A 34 5.56 -2.73 1.37
C MET A 34 4.55 -1.59 1.56
N THR A 35 4.83 -0.40 1.02
CA THR A 35 3.89 0.73 1.04
C THR A 35 2.68 0.46 0.16
N TYR A 36 2.88 -0.16 -1.00
CA TYR A 36 1.81 -0.49 -1.92
C TYR A 36 0.81 -1.48 -1.32
N LYS A 37 1.30 -2.43 -0.51
CA LYS A 37 0.44 -3.29 0.29
C LYS A 37 -0.49 -2.49 1.22
N LEU A 38 0.03 -1.44 1.87
CA LEU A 38 -0.76 -0.57 2.75
C LEU A 38 -1.77 0.26 1.99
N ALA A 39 -1.39 0.74 0.81
CA ALA A 39 -2.28 1.48 -0.09
C ALA A 39 -3.45 0.60 -0.58
N ILE A 40 -3.19 -0.65 -0.96
CA ILE A 40 -4.25 -1.62 -1.29
C ILE A 40 -5.16 -1.87 -0.09
N ILE A 41 -4.60 -2.03 1.12
CA ILE A 41 -5.41 -2.20 2.34
C ILE A 41 -6.25 -0.95 2.63
N ALA A 42 -5.71 0.26 2.42
CA ALA A 42 -6.48 1.48 2.59
C ALA A 42 -7.69 1.51 1.63
N ARG A 43 -7.47 1.19 0.35
CA ARG A 43 -8.51 1.25 -0.67
C ARG A 43 -9.55 0.12 -0.55
N HIS A 44 -9.12 -1.09 -0.26
CA HIS A 44 -9.96 -2.29 -0.36
C HIS A 44 -10.19 -3.04 0.96
N GLY A 45 -9.55 -2.61 2.05
CA GLY A 45 -9.60 -3.30 3.33
C GLY A 45 -8.62 -4.46 3.43
N MET A 46 -8.67 -5.19 4.54
CA MET A 46 -7.85 -6.40 4.72
C MET A 46 -8.35 -7.52 3.79
N PRO A 47 -7.43 -8.32 3.19
CA PRO A 47 -7.82 -9.51 2.46
C PRO A 47 -8.65 -10.45 3.34
N PRO A 48 -9.77 -11.02 2.84
CA PRO A 48 -10.54 -12.02 3.57
C PRO A 48 -9.73 -13.31 3.75
N GLU A 49 -10.17 -14.17 4.68
CA GLU A 49 -9.65 -15.52 4.82
C GLU A 49 -9.74 -16.27 3.48
N GLY A 50 -8.70 -17.03 3.14
CA GLY A 50 -8.57 -17.69 1.84
C GLY A 50 -7.74 -16.92 0.80
N CYS A 51 -7.29 -15.69 1.10
CA CYS A 51 -6.28 -15.00 0.30
C CYS A 51 -5.37 -14.10 1.15
N LYS A 52 -4.23 -13.69 0.60
CA LYS A 52 -3.33 -12.73 1.26
C LYS A 52 -2.44 -11.96 0.31
N LEU A 53 -2.19 -10.70 0.66
CA LEU A 53 -1.20 -9.85 0.00
C LEU A 53 0.21 -10.24 0.47
N ILE A 54 1.07 -10.59 -0.49
CA ILE A 54 2.45 -11.01 -0.28
C ILE A 54 3.42 -10.19 -1.11
N VAL A 55 4.66 -10.14 -0.64
CA VAL A 55 5.80 -9.73 -1.45
C VAL A 55 6.21 -10.92 -2.31
N HIS A 56 6.13 -10.79 -3.62
CA HIS A 56 6.59 -11.80 -4.57
C HIS A 56 8.01 -11.48 -5.04
N ASN A 57 8.91 -12.46 -4.97
CA ASN A 57 10.32 -12.30 -5.36
C ASN A 57 10.51 -12.80 -6.79
N ASN A 58 10.63 -11.89 -7.73
CA ASN A 58 10.91 -12.18 -9.14
C ASN A 58 12.43 -12.25 -9.37
N ARG A 59 12.96 -13.48 -9.44
CA ARG A 59 14.38 -13.74 -9.72
C ARG A 59 14.63 -13.75 -11.22
N HIS A 60 15.56 -12.93 -11.66
CA HIS A 60 16.04 -12.87 -13.04
C HIS A 60 17.57 -12.84 -13.07
N ASP A 61 18.14 -13.02 -14.27
CA ASP A 61 19.59 -13.01 -14.50
C ASP A 61 20.26 -11.69 -14.09
N PHE A 62 19.50 -10.60 -14.05
CA PHE A 62 19.96 -9.24 -13.69
C PHE A 62 19.75 -8.89 -12.20
N GLY A 63 19.22 -9.82 -11.41
CA GLY A 63 18.95 -9.62 -9.99
C GLY A 63 17.54 -10.06 -9.59
N CYS A 64 17.15 -9.72 -8.37
CA CYS A 64 15.82 -10.01 -7.85
C CYS A 64 15.06 -8.69 -7.69
N TYR A 65 13.91 -8.57 -8.35
CA TYR A 65 12.95 -7.49 -8.07
C TYR A 65 11.74 -8.06 -7.32
N ARG A 66 11.04 -7.19 -6.61
CA ARG A 66 9.87 -7.54 -5.80
C ARG A 66 8.64 -6.84 -6.36
N THR A 67 7.53 -7.55 -6.33
CA THR A 67 6.21 -7.02 -6.62
C THR A 67 5.26 -7.34 -5.48
N LEU A 68 4.18 -6.57 -5.37
CA LEU A 68 3.04 -6.94 -4.56
C LEU A 68 2.21 -7.95 -5.33
N ALA A 69 1.75 -8.98 -4.64
CA ALA A 69 0.93 -10.01 -5.25
C ALA A 69 -0.21 -10.43 -4.32
N LEU A 70 -1.36 -10.76 -4.90
CA LEU A 70 -2.44 -11.46 -4.20
C LEU A 70 -2.26 -12.96 -4.39
N ARG A 71 -2.10 -13.69 -3.29
CA ARG A 71 -2.01 -15.15 -3.29
C ARG A 71 -3.34 -15.73 -2.81
N VAL A 72 -4.07 -16.36 -3.73
CA VAL A 72 -5.36 -17.02 -3.48
C VAL A 72 -5.11 -18.46 -3.05
N GLU A 73 -5.78 -18.88 -1.98
CA GLU A 73 -5.69 -20.21 -1.37
C GLU A 73 -7.04 -20.92 -1.42
N ASP A 74 -8.15 -20.18 -1.39
CA ASP A 74 -9.51 -20.68 -1.56
C ASP A 74 -10.20 -19.98 -2.74
N GLU A 75 -10.30 -20.68 -3.87
CA GLU A 75 -10.87 -20.15 -5.12
C GLU A 75 -12.41 -20.27 -5.19
N ASP A 76 -12.99 -21.09 -4.31
CA ASP A 76 -14.44 -21.32 -4.26
C ASP A 76 -15.16 -20.29 -3.38
N SER A 77 -14.40 -19.51 -2.58
CA SER A 77 -14.93 -18.43 -1.75
C SER A 77 -15.34 -17.21 -2.57
N GLU A 78 -16.63 -16.87 -2.54
CA GLU A 78 -17.17 -15.66 -3.18
C GLU A 78 -16.51 -14.37 -2.66
N ALA A 79 -16.16 -14.33 -1.37
CA ALA A 79 -15.48 -13.19 -0.78
C ALA A 79 -14.05 -13.03 -1.32
N VAL A 80 -13.33 -14.14 -1.52
CA VAL A 80 -12.00 -14.14 -2.14
C VAL A 80 -12.09 -13.73 -3.60
N ALA A 81 -13.05 -14.25 -4.36
CA ALA A 81 -13.27 -13.87 -5.75
C ALA A 81 -13.58 -12.37 -5.90
N ALA A 82 -14.47 -11.84 -5.05
CA ALA A 82 -14.80 -10.42 -5.04
C ALA A 82 -13.59 -9.54 -4.67
N TYR A 83 -12.79 -9.95 -3.67
CA TYR A 83 -11.58 -9.23 -3.31
C TYR A 83 -10.53 -9.26 -4.42
N ALA A 84 -10.31 -10.44 -5.04
CA ALA A 84 -9.39 -10.59 -6.16
C ALA A 84 -9.78 -9.69 -7.34
N GLN A 85 -11.06 -9.67 -7.72
CA GLN A 85 -11.57 -8.77 -8.75
C GLN A 85 -11.38 -7.30 -8.37
N ALA A 86 -11.61 -6.93 -7.11
CA ALA A 86 -11.48 -5.55 -6.67
C ALA A 86 -10.05 -5.00 -6.73
N VAL A 87 -9.03 -5.87 -6.55
CA VAL A 87 -7.62 -5.45 -6.53
C VAL A 87 -6.87 -5.76 -7.83
N GLU A 88 -7.48 -6.48 -8.78
CA GLU A 88 -6.80 -7.01 -9.98
C GLU A 88 -6.10 -5.92 -10.81
N GLU A 89 -6.71 -4.75 -10.95
CA GLU A 89 -6.13 -3.63 -11.70
C GLU A 89 -5.06 -2.86 -10.90
N GLY A 90 -4.89 -3.16 -9.61
CA GLY A 90 -4.03 -2.42 -8.70
C GLY A 90 -4.51 -0.97 -8.49
N LEU A 91 -3.57 -0.08 -8.18
CA LEU A 91 -3.82 1.36 -8.05
C LEU A 91 -3.19 2.14 -9.19
N GLY A 92 -3.80 3.25 -9.55
CA GLY A 92 -3.25 4.20 -10.52
C GLY A 92 -2.17 5.11 -9.92
N SER A 93 -2.34 5.51 -8.66
CA SER A 93 -1.49 6.49 -7.97
C SER A 93 -1.40 6.25 -6.46
N TRP A 94 -0.43 6.85 -5.77
CA TRP A 94 -0.38 6.81 -4.29
C TRP A 94 -1.51 7.62 -3.65
N ILE A 95 -1.84 8.76 -4.26
CA ILE A 95 -2.78 9.73 -3.69
C ILE A 95 -4.21 9.21 -3.63
N GLU A 96 -4.60 8.31 -4.55
CA GLU A 96 -5.92 7.68 -4.49
C GLU A 96 -6.09 6.79 -3.25
N ALA A 97 -5.00 6.32 -2.62
CA ALA A 97 -5.05 5.61 -1.36
C ALA A 97 -4.72 6.49 -0.14
N GLY A 98 -4.57 7.81 -0.34
CA GLY A 98 -4.21 8.75 0.72
C GLY A 98 -2.73 8.71 1.13
N PHE A 99 -1.87 8.07 0.33
CA PHE A 99 -0.43 8.00 0.55
C PHE A 99 0.31 9.02 -0.30
N THR A 100 1.47 9.45 0.20
CA THR A 100 2.52 10.06 -0.63
C THR A 100 3.46 8.96 -1.13
N PRO A 101 4.16 9.16 -2.26
CA PRO A 101 5.21 8.24 -2.68
C PRO A 101 6.22 8.01 -1.53
N PRO A 102 6.55 6.75 -1.19
CA PRO A 102 7.48 6.46 -0.10
C PRO A 102 8.94 6.72 -0.49
N VAL A 103 9.21 6.81 -1.79
CA VAL A 103 10.52 7.08 -2.39
C VAL A 103 10.37 8.20 -3.40
N GLY A 104 11.21 9.23 -3.29
CA GLY A 104 11.39 10.24 -4.33
C GLY A 104 12.62 9.93 -5.18
N TYR A 105 12.61 10.32 -6.45
CA TYR A 105 13.71 10.06 -7.38
C TYR A 105 14.33 11.35 -7.93
N ALA A 106 15.67 11.39 -7.92
CA ALA A 106 16.47 12.37 -8.64
C ALA A 106 17.39 11.63 -9.62
N GLY A 107 16.86 11.32 -10.80
CA GLY A 107 17.51 10.41 -11.74
C GLY A 107 17.62 9.01 -11.16
N LYS A 108 18.84 8.55 -10.89
CA LYS A 108 19.11 7.20 -10.34
C LYS A 108 19.12 7.15 -8.81
N VAL A 109 19.05 8.30 -8.15
CA VAL A 109 19.17 8.40 -6.68
C VAL A 109 17.78 8.36 -6.06
N ALA A 110 17.55 7.35 -5.22
CA ALA A 110 16.36 7.24 -4.39
C ALA A 110 16.52 8.07 -3.10
N THR A 111 15.47 8.78 -2.70
CA THR A 111 15.39 9.50 -1.43
C THR A 111 14.21 8.97 -0.63
N ILE A 112 14.48 8.50 0.59
CA ILE A 112 13.47 7.95 1.50
C ILE A 112 13.35 8.89 2.69
N GLU A 113 12.24 9.62 2.76
CA GLU A 113 11.97 10.52 3.89
C GLU A 113 11.40 9.77 5.09
N ARG A 114 10.63 8.70 4.85
CA ARG A 114 9.96 7.89 5.88
C ARG A 114 9.99 6.42 5.48
N ALA A 115 10.83 5.64 6.15
CA ALA A 115 10.94 4.20 5.91
C ALA A 115 10.04 3.37 6.83
N GLU A 116 9.57 3.95 7.93
CA GLU A 116 8.85 3.22 8.97
C GLU A 116 7.40 2.98 8.57
N HIS A 117 7.01 1.70 8.53
CA HIS A 117 5.65 1.27 8.21
C HIS A 117 4.60 2.02 9.04
N ALA A 118 4.81 2.12 10.36
CA ALA A 118 3.88 2.81 11.25
C ALA A 118 3.69 4.28 10.85
N GLU A 119 4.77 4.98 10.47
CA GLU A 119 4.69 6.38 10.06
C GLU A 119 3.99 6.57 8.72
N LEU A 120 4.10 5.62 7.79
CA LEU A 120 3.36 5.64 6.52
C LEU A 120 1.85 5.52 6.77
N VAL A 121 1.44 4.58 7.62
CA VAL A 121 0.03 4.39 8.00
C VAL A 121 -0.50 5.61 8.76
N ILE A 122 0.24 6.12 9.74
CA ILE A 122 -0.14 7.32 10.49
C ILE A 122 -0.27 8.53 9.56
N GLY A 123 0.66 8.69 8.60
CA GLY A 123 0.58 9.73 7.57
C GLY A 123 -0.72 9.64 6.77
N ALA A 124 -1.07 8.46 6.26
CA ALA A 124 -2.30 8.25 5.51
C ALA A 124 -3.57 8.48 6.36
N LEU A 125 -3.57 8.05 7.63
CA LEU A 125 -4.67 8.31 8.57
C LEU A 125 -4.86 9.81 8.84
N LEU A 126 -3.76 10.56 8.98
CA LEU A 126 -3.81 12.02 9.12
C LEU A 126 -4.29 12.68 7.84
N THR A 127 -3.83 12.25 6.67
CA THR A 127 -4.27 12.78 5.36
C THR A 127 -5.77 12.58 5.14
N THR A 128 -6.28 11.39 5.47
CA THR A 128 -7.67 10.98 5.22
C THR A 128 -8.61 11.29 6.39
N ARG A 129 -8.16 11.98 7.44
CA ARG A 129 -8.95 12.21 8.66
C ARG A 129 -10.25 12.98 8.39
N PRO A 130 -11.31 12.73 9.19
CA PRO A 130 -12.46 13.62 9.22
C PRO A 130 -12.11 14.97 9.86
N GLY A 131 -12.94 15.98 9.60
CA GLY A 131 -12.94 17.25 10.31
C GLY A 131 -13.43 17.10 11.78
N PRO A 132 -13.39 18.19 12.56
CA PRO A 132 -13.80 18.18 13.97
C PRO A 132 -15.26 17.76 14.20
N ASP A 133 -16.12 17.92 13.19
CA ASP A 133 -17.53 17.53 13.20
C ASP A 133 -17.75 16.08 12.71
N GLY A 134 -16.67 15.34 12.42
CA GLY A 134 -16.72 13.97 11.90
C GLY A 134 -16.95 13.88 10.39
N THR A 135 -17.05 15.01 9.67
CA THR A 135 -17.29 15.00 8.23
C THR A 135 -16.00 14.79 7.46
N PHE A 136 -16.05 13.98 6.40
CA PHE A 136 -14.91 13.80 5.50
C PHE A 136 -14.98 14.80 4.35
N PRO A 137 -13.89 15.53 4.05
CA PRO A 137 -13.87 16.54 2.99
C PRO A 137 -13.96 15.91 1.58
N VAL A 138 -13.55 14.64 1.46
CA VAL A 138 -13.65 13.82 0.25
C VAL A 138 -14.37 12.54 0.64
N ALA A 139 -15.39 12.13 -0.13
CA ALA A 139 -16.21 10.96 0.20
C ALA A 139 -15.35 9.68 0.36
N ASP A 140 -14.39 9.48 -0.55
CA ASP A 140 -13.47 8.34 -0.52
C ASP A 140 -12.62 8.28 0.76
N PHE A 141 -12.34 9.41 1.42
CA PHE A 141 -11.53 9.41 2.64
C PHE A 141 -12.19 8.65 3.77
N ALA A 142 -13.53 8.59 3.82
CA ALA A 142 -14.23 7.77 4.80
C ALA A 142 -13.88 6.28 4.65
N ILE A 143 -13.77 5.80 3.40
CA ILE A 143 -13.41 4.42 3.08
C ILE A 143 -11.96 4.17 3.48
N LEU A 144 -11.04 5.02 3.00
CA LEU A 144 -9.61 4.88 3.25
C LEU A 144 -9.29 4.90 4.75
N HIS A 145 -9.83 5.90 5.45
CA HIS A 145 -9.62 6.08 6.88
C HIS A 145 -10.22 4.92 7.68
N GLY A 146 -11.43 4.48 7.33
CA GLY A 146 -12.11 3.36 7.99
C GLY A 146 -11.33 2.06 7.85
N ASN A 147 -10.89 1.73 6.64
CA ASN A 147 -10.11 0.52 6.37
C ASN A 147 -8.76 0.54 7.10
N LEU A 148 -8.03 1.66 7.05
CA LEU A 148 -6.77 1.81 7.76
C LEU A 148 -6.96 1.71 9.28
N ALA A 149 -7.98 2.37 9.84
CA ALA A 149 -8.23 2.33 11.27
C ALA A 149 -8.62 0.92 11.75
N ALA A 150 -9.37 0.17 10.94
CA ALA A 150 -9.72 -1.22 11.23
C ALA A 150 -8.50 -2.16 11.14
N ALA A 151 -7.64 -1.97 10.14
CA ALA A 151 -6.46 -2.82 9.93
C ALA A 151 -5.30 -2.51 10.90
N PHE A 152 -5.17 -1.25 11.33
CA PHE A 152 -4.03 -0.72 12.08
C PHE A 152 -4.48 0.12 13.30
N PRO A 153 -5.12 -0.51 14.31
CA PRO A 153 -5.74 0.21 15.43
C PRO A 153 -4.73 0.98 16.30
N GLU A 154 -3.50 0.49 16.45
CA GLU A 154 -2.44 1.18 17.21
C GLU A 154 -2.00 2.47 16.51
N GLN A 155 -1.85 2.42 15.19
CA GLN A 155 -1.50 3.57 14.36
C GLN A 155 -2.65 4.58 14.31
N ALA A 156 -3.91 4.10 14.30
CA ALA A 156 -5.10 4.95 14.42
C ALA A 156 -5.14 5.71 15.76
N GLU A 157 -4.80 5.04 16.86
CA GLU A 157 -4.65 5.71 18.16
C GLU A 157 -3.52 6.73 18.14
N ALA A 158 -2.33 6.36 17.64
CA ALA A 158 -1.20 7.28 17.53
C ALA A 158 -1.51 8.53 16.67
N ALA A 159 -2.22 8.35 15.56
CA ALA A 159 -2.67 9.46 14.71
C ALA A 159 -3.61 10.41 15.46
N ARG A 160 -4.58 9.88 16.23
CA ARG A 160 -5.49 10.69 17.06
C ARG A 160 -4.75 11.49 18.12
N GLN A 161 -3.76 10.87 18.79
CA GLN A 161 -2.95 11.56 19.80
C GLN A 161 -2.15 12.73 19.23
N ARG A 162 -1.63 12.62 18.00
CA ARG A 162 -0.93 13.72 17.32
C ARG A 162 -1.82 14.93 17.05
N LEU A 163 -3.12 14.72 16.84
CA LEU A 163 -4.07 15.82 16.63
C LEU A 163 -4.44 16.53 17.94
N THR A 164 -4.44 15.82 19.06
CA THR A 164 -4.69 16.43 20.38
C THR A 164 -3.50 17.18 20.96
N ALA A 165 -2.29 16.89 20.46
CA ALA A 165 -1.04 17.51 20.93
C ALA A 165 -0.61 18.73 20.10
N ALA A 166 -1.30 19.02 18.99
CA ALA A 166 -1.04 20.14 18.07
C ALA A 166 -1.96 21.33 18.39
#